data_AF-A0A1B8FUU2-F1
#
_entry.id   AF-A0A1B8FUU2-F1
#
_cell.length_a   1.000
_cell.length_b   1.000
_cell.length_c   1.000
_cell.angle_alpha   90.00
_cell.angle_beta   90.00
_cell.angle_gamma   90.00
#
_symmetry.space_group_name_H-M   'P 1'
#
loop_
_entity.id
_entity.type
_entity.pdbx_description
1 polymer ?
#
loop_
_entity_poly.entity_id
_entity_poly.type
_entity_poly.pdbx_seq_one_letter_code
_entity_poly.pdbx_strand_id
1 'polypeptide(L)'
;MSGNGLSYGLNITKKAKTIGFRPPPGKRKPIFDSDGDSGDDDTSKGGAAEEIGEFGGLDLPSKPSSKPSSKPNPLTSKPPTGAKPKTNTPQSLYGDLSTTFSSSKHAAAAESLDSSIYDYDAVYDSLKPIKTVTEADKERKPKYMTSLLAAAAVRKRDATIAEERKLAREREAEGEEFADKEKFVTEAYKKQQAANRVAEAEEKEREEREAKENKNTGFTGFYKDLLEKDEKRHAEIVKAAEERGKAGPEAKVDEEEGGEKSEAQIAREINEKKSGAIAVNDEGQVVDKRQLLKGGLNIIPKSKTAAPPPRRDRDMADRGRGGFVGAGGGKQAMRERQTRMMEAQLEEASKRAREEEEEEREKVERAAKSRKTEGEIMGAKERYLLRKKEAEEGKRKEAEGK
;
A
#
# COMPACT_ATOMS: atom_id res chain seq x y z
N MET A 1 46.61 -46.42 -36.86
CA MET A 1 46.47 -45.63 -35.63
C MET A 1 44.99 -45.32 -35.46
N SER A 2 44.38 -45.95 -34.47
CA SER A 2 42.99 -45.81 -34.06
C SER A 2 42.77 -44.48 -33.32
N GLY A 3 41.66 -43.81 -33.60
CA GLY A 3 41.21 -42.63 -32.84
C GLY A 3 39.72 -42.43 -33.06
N ASN A 4 38.92 -43.16 -32.30
CA ASN A 4 37.46 -43.19 -32.32
C ASN A 4 36.84 -41.82 -32.00
N GLY A 5 35.95 -41.34 -32.88
CA GLY A 5 34.96 -40.33 -32.54
C GLY A 5 33.83 -40.96 -31.71
N LEU A 6 33.59 -40.42 -30.50
CA LEU A 6 32.46 -40.81 -29.66
C LEU A 6 31.16 -40.18 -30.20
N SER A 7 30.22 -41.03 -30.62
CA SER A 7 28.83 -40.68 -30.89
C SER A 7 28.00 -40.79 -29.60
N TYR A 8 27.51 -39.67 -29.07
CA TYR A 8 26.51 -39.68 -27.99
C TYR A 8 25.11 -39.91 -28.58
N GLY A 9 24.63 -41.15 -28.48
CA GLY A 9 23.27 -41.53 -28.86
C GLY A 9 22.25 -41.23 -27.76
N LEU A 10 21.30 -40.34 -28.04
CA LEU A 10 20.05 -40.20 -27.29
C LEU A 10 19.07 -41.30 -27.74
N ASN A 11 18.97 -42.37 -26.95
CA ASN A 11 18.00 -43.45 -27.17
C ASN A 11 16.59 -43.02 -26.70
N ILE A 12 15.82 -42.38 -27.57
CA ILE A 12 14.39 -42.13 -27.33
C ILE A 12 13.61 -43.30 -27.95
N THR A 13 13.22 -44.27 -27.11
CA THR A 13 12.29 -45.33 -27.52
C THR A 13 10.86 -44.78 -27.50
N LYS A 14 10.35 -44.40 -28.67
CA LYS A 14 8.92 -44.15 -28.89
C LYS A 14 8.16 -45.48 -28.80
N LYS A 15 7.42 -45.72 -27.71
CA LYS A 15 6.33 -46.70 -27.71
C LYS A 15 5.05 -46.02 -28.17
N ALA A 16 4.60 -46.38 -29.38
CA ALA A 16 3.26 -46.10 -29.85
C ALA A 16 2.24 -46.90 -29.02
N LYS A 17 1.18 -46.24 -28.54
CA LYS A 17 0.00 -46.90 -28.01
C LYS A 17 -1.23 -46.46 -28.81
N THR A 18 -1.91 -47.47 -29.33
CA THR A 18 -3.13 -47.44 -30.12
C THR A 18 -4.34 -46.97 -29.30
N ILE A 19 -5.14 -46.09 -29.91
CA ILE A 19 -6.61 -46.04 -29.97
C ILE A 19 -7.38 -46.63 -28.77
N GLY A 20 -8.09 -45.78 -28.03
CA GLY A 20 -9.20 -46.19 -27.15
C GLY A 20 -9.56 -45.17 -26.07
N PHE A 21 -10.78 -44.63 -26.16
CA PHE A 21 -11.54 -43.91 -25.11
C PHE A 21 -11.18 -42.45 -24.78
N ARG A 22 -11.88 -41.51 -25.44
CA ARG A 22 -12.13 -40.16 -24.89
C ARG A 22 -13.54 -40.17 -24.25
N PRO A 23 -13.72 -39.76 -22.99
CA PRO A 23 -15.06 -39.50 -22.46
C PRO A 23 -15.65 -38.23 -23.10
N PRO A 24 -16.97 -38.15 -23.35
CA PRO A 24 -17.58 -36.98 -23.98
C PRO A 24 -17.60 -35.78 -23.03
N PRO A 25 -17.54 -34.53 -23.55
CA PRO A 25 -17.63 -33.33 -22.72
C PRO A 25 -19.03 -33.22 -22.08
N GLY A 26 -19.05 -33.00 -20.77
CA GLY A 26 -20.29 -32.84 -20.01
C GLY A 26 -21.11 -31.64 -20.49
N LYS A 27 -22.40 -31.85 -20.73
CA LYS A 27 -23.37 -30.80 -21.07
C LYS A 27 -23.59 -29.91 -19.84
N ARG A 28 -23.26 -28.62 -19.93
CA ARG A 28 -23.65 -27.62 -18.92
C ARG A 28 -25.11 -27.22 -19.18
N LYS A 29 -25.97 -27.34 -18.16
CA LYS A 29 -27.32 -26.75 -18.19
C LYS A 29 -27.23 -25.25 -17.86
N PRO A 30 -28.03 -24.37 -18.49
CA PRO A 30 -28.20 -23.00 -18.04
C PRO A 30 -28.96 -22.96 -16.71
N ILE A 31 -28.59 -22.03 -15.82
CA ILE A 31 -29.06 -21.91 -14.42
C ILE A 31 -30.45 -21.24 -14.31
N PHE A 32 -31.14 -20.96 -15.41
CA PHE A 32 -32.38 -20.18 -15.40
C PHE A 32 -33.55 -20.85 -16.13
N ASP A 33 -33.83 -22.13 -15.82
CA ASP A 33 -35.12 -22.73 -16.17
C ASP A 33 -35.41 -23.98 -15.33
N SER A 34 -36.28 -23.86 -14.33
CA SER A 34 -37.30 -24.87 -13.97
C SER A 34 -38.03 -24.42 -12.70
N ASP A 35 -39.29 -24.04 -12.89
CA ASP A 35 -40.33 -23.97 -11.88
C ASP A 35 -40.55 -25.31 -11.16
N GLY A 36 -41.23 -25.22 -10.02
CA GLY A 36 -41.38 -26.26 -9.01
C GLY A 36 -42.26 -27.44 -9.37
N ASP A 37 -42.09 -28.53 -8.61
CA ASP A 37 -43.16 -29.21 -7.86
C ASP A 37 -42.61 -30.46 -7.12
N SER A 38 -43.18 -30.67 -5.93
CA SER A 38 -43.35 -31.92 -5.18
C SER A 38 -42.14 -32.71 -4.64
N GLY A 39 -42.25 -33.08 -3.35
CA GLY A 39 -41.22 -33.80 -2.60
C GLY A 39 -41.43 -35.31 -2.52
N ASP A 40 -40.39 -36.00 -2.03
CA ASP A 40 -40.48 -37.08 -1.04
C ASP A 40 -39.05 -37.42 -0.54
N ASP A 41 -38.99 -38.00 0.66
CA ASP A 41 -37.80 -38.51 1.37
C ASP A 41 -36.99 -39.56 0.58
N ASP A 42 -35.65 -39.54 0.67
CA ASP A 42 -34.88 -40.70 1.14
C ASP A 42 -33.42 -40.35 1.49
N THR A 43 -33.01 -40.91 2.63
CA THR A 43 -31.68 -40.94 3.23
C THR A 43 -30.69 -41.85 2.49
N SER A 44 -29.50 -41.36 2.13
CA SER A 44 -28.29 -42.23 2.12
C SER A 44 -26.95 -41.46 2.13
N LYS A 45 -26.19 -41.79 3.18
CA LYS A 45 -24.72 -41.78 3.40
C LYS A 45 -23.77 -41.22 2.34
N GLY A 46 -22.83 -40.39 2.81
CA GLY A 46 -21.47 -40.31 2.24
C GLY A 46 -20.75 -38.96 2.34
N GLY A 47 -20.61 -38.39 3.54
CA GLY A 47 -19.84 -37.15 3.75
C GLY A 47 -18.38 -37.44 4.07
N ALA A 48 -17.49 -37.20 3.11
CA ALA A 48 -16.05 -37.06 3.35
C ALA A 48 -15.80 -35.63 3.87
N ALA A 49 -15.40 -35.52 5.14
CA ALA A 49 -14.91 -34.28 5.73
C ALA A 49 -13.39 -34.24 5.55
N GLU A 50 -12.89 -33.30 4.75
CA GLU A 50 -11.47 -32.95 4.75
C GLU A 50 -11.28 -31.79 5.74
N GLU A 51 -10.66 -32.11 6.88
CA GLU A 51 -10.13 -31.14 7.84
C GLU A 51 -8.88 -30.46 7.25
N ILE A 52 -8.84 -29.14 7.41
CA ILE A 52 -7.73 -28.27 7.06
C ILE A 52 -6.58 -28.56 8.03
N GLY A 53 -5.58 -29.30 7.55
CA GLY A 53 -4.34 -29.59 8.26
C GLY A 53 -3.37 -28.40 8.23
N GLU A 54 -3.21 -27.80 9.42
CA GLU A 54 -2.20 -26.85 9.85
C GLU A 54 -0.78 -27.30 9.45
N PHE A 55 -0.14 -26.53 8.56
CA PHE A 55 1.20 -26.79 8.04
C PHE A 55 2.26 -26.29 9.03
N GLY A 56 2.75 -27.17 9.90
CA GLY A 56 3.77 -26.82 10.89
C GLY A 56 4.30 -28.02 11.65
N GLY A 57 5.16 -28.83 11.03
CA GLY A 57 5.76 -29.98 11.69
C GLY A 57 6.96 -30.51 10.90
N LEU A 58 8.16 -30.15 11.34
CA LEU A 58 9.43 -30.75 10.97
C LEU A 58 9.42 -32.24 11.27
N ASP A 59 9.63 -33.11 10.27
CA ASP A 59 10.18 -34.44 10.50
C ASP A 59 10.85 -34.99 9.22
N LEU A 60 12.18 -35.02 9.25
CA LEU A 60 13.04 -35.68 8.26
C LEU A 60 13.00 -37.20 8.48
N PRO A 61 12.75 -38.04 7.46
CA PRO A 61 12.75 -39.49 7.66
C PRO A 61 14.18 -40.03 7.78
N SER A 62 14.50 -40.50 8.99
CA SER A 62 15.66 -41.34 9.28
C SER A 62 15.50 -42.73 8.65
N LYS A 63 16.53 -43.20 7.93
CA LYS A 63 16.54 -44.52 7.27
C LYS A 63 17.41 -45.50 8.08
N PRO A 64 16.97 -46.76 8.29
CA PRO A 64 17.64 -47.69 9.18
C PRO A 64 18.88 -48.35 8.55
N SER A 65 19.79 -48.72 9.45
CA SER A 65 21.07 -49.38 9.27
C SER A 65 20.98 -50.78 8.63
N SER A 66 21.87 -51.06 7.68
CA SER A 66 22.32 -52.43 7.37
C SER A 66 23.85 -52.43 7.15
N LYS A 67 24.54 -53.35 7.84
CA LYS A 67 25.95 -53.71 7.59
C LYS A 67 26.01 -54.84 6.56
N PRO A 68 27.07 -54.90 5.74
CA PRO A 68 27.85 -56.14 5.68
C PRO A 68 29.38 -55.93 5.67
N SER A 69 30.07 -57.06 5.74
CA SER A 69 31.43 -57.39 6.14
C SER A 69 32.62 -56.99 5.22
N SER A 70 33.80 -56.91 5.86
CA SER A 70 35.23 -57.06 5.44
C SER A 70 35.57 -57.40 3.96
N LYS A 71 36.64 -56.91 3.31
CA LYS A 71 38.06 -56.63 3.63
C LYS A 71 38.67 -55.54 2.69
N PRO A 72 39.86 -54.96 2.95
CA PRO A 72 40.38 -53.79 2.23
C PRO A 72 41.34 -54.15 1.08
N ASN A 73 41.42 -53.28 0.06
CA ASN A 73 42.61 -53.15 -0.81
C ASN A 73 42.91 -51.65 -1.06
N PRO A 74 44.20 -51.25 -1.14
CA PRO A 74 44.64 -49.85 -1.09
C PRO A 74 44.84 -49.26 -2.49
N LEU A 75 44.72 -47.92 -2.60
CA LEU A 75 45.23 -46.97 -3.63
C LEU A 75 44.21 -45.80 -3.76
N THR A 76 44.28 -44.79 -2.89
CA THR A 76 44.86 -43.44 -3.14
C THR A 76 44.29 -42.76 -4.40
N SER A 77 43.53 -41.67 -4.37
CA SER A 77 43.78 -40.39 -3.69
C SER A 77 42.46 -39.59 -3.52
N LYS A 78 42.21 -39.07 -2.32
CA LYS A 78 41.21 -38.03 -2.01
C LYS A 78 41.93 -36.92 -1.23
N PRO A 79 41.53 -35.64 -1.38
CA PRO A 79 42.18 -34.53 -0.69
C PRO A 79 42.04 -34.71 0.83
N PRO A 80 42.97 -34.18 1.65
CA PRO A 80 42.90 -34.37 3.09
C PRO A 80 41.67 -33.61 3.64
N THR A 81 40.60 -34.35 3.87
CA THR A 81 39.46 -33.91 4.67
C THR A 81 39.93 -33.75 6.11
N GLY A 82 39.61 -32.59 6.69
CA GLY A 82 40.07 -32.12 7.99
C GLY A 82 40.18 -33.20 9.06
N ALA A 83 41.35 -33.25 9.68
CA ALA A 83 41.55 -33.98 10.91
C ALA A 83 40.57 -33.43 11.96
N LYS A 84 39.59 -34.24 12.38
CA LYS A 84 38.89 -33.98 13.62
C LYS A 84 39.92 -34.13 14.75
N PRO A 85 40.16 -33.09 15.59
CA PRO A 85 41.08 -33.24 16.69
C PRO A 85 40.45 -34.23 17.68
N LYS A 86 41.12 -35.37 17.86
CA LYS A 86 40.89 -36.22 19.02
C LYS A 86 41.50 -35.51 20.23
N THR A 87 40.85 -35.73 21.37
CA THR A 87 41.39 -35.72 22.73
C THR A 87 41.81 -34.38 23.32
N ASN A 88 41.03 -33.91 24.30
CA ASN A 88 41.43 -33.49 25.65
C ASN A 88 42.93 -33.19 25.89
N THR A 89 43.51 -32.24 25.16
CA THR A 89 44.74 -31.56 25.53
C THR A 89 44.36 -30.18 26.06
N PRO A 90 44.89 -29.70 27.19
CA PRO A 90 44.63 -28.33 27.62
C PRO A 90 45.07 -27.43 26.47
N GLN A 91 44.13 -26.68 25.88
CA GLN A 91 44.47 -25.62 24.95
C GLN A 91 45.42 -24.70 25.71
N SER A 92 46.70 -24.77 25.37
CA SER A 92 47.69 -23.80 25.80
C SER A 92 47.09 -22.41 25.53
N LEU A 93 47.13 -21.52 26.53
CA LEU A 93 46.63 -20.14 26.43
C LEU A 93 47.23 -19.40 25.21
N TYR A 94 48.38 -19.87 24.74
CA TYR A 94 49.01 -19.49 23.49
C TYR A 94 48.83 -20.67 22.51
N GLY A 95 47.89 -20.54 21.57
CA GLY A 95 47.70 -21.54 20.50
C GLY A 95 48.98 -21.74 19.67
N ASP A 96 48.93 -22.64 18.68
CA ASP A 96 50.09 -22.95 17.83
C ASP A 96 50.61 -21.70 17.08
N LEU A 97 51.67 -21.10 17.62
CA LEU A 97 52.28 -19.86 17.13
C LEU A 97 52.82 -19.99 15.69
N SER A 98 53.14 -21.21 15.25
CA SER A 98 53.60 -21.44 13.88
C SER A 98 52.46 -21.31 12.86
N THR A 99 51.25 -21.72 13.26
CA THR A 99 50.04 -21.57 12.43
C THR A 99 49.57 -20.12 12.35
N THR A 100 49.74 -19.35 13.42
CA THR A 100 49.39 -17.92 13.41
C THR A 100 50.38 -17.10 12.59
N PHE A 101 51.68 -17.41 12.66
CA PHE A 101 52.70 -16.74 11.85
C PHE A 101 52.58 -17.04 10.35
N SER A 102 52.32 -18.31 10.00
CA SER A 102 52.05 -18.67 8.60
C SER A 102 50.76 -18.02 8.10
N SER A 103 49.69 -18.02 8.91
CA SER A 103 48.43 -17.32 8.61
C SER A 103 48.65 -15.82 8.37
N SER A 104 49.39 -15.12 9.24
CA SER A 104 49.63 -13.68 9.08
C SER A 104 50.45 -13.37 7.83
N LYS A 105 51.44 -14.21 7.50
CA LYS A 105 52.21 -14.08 6.25
C LYS A 105 51.33 -14.26 5.02
N HIS A 106 50.41 -15.21 5.06
CA HIS A 106 49.45 -15.41 3.98
C HIS A 106 48.43 -14.27 3.88
N ALA A 107 47.96 -13.73 5.02
CA ALA A 107 47.06 -12.59 5.06
C ALA A 107 47.73 -11.32 4.52
N ALA A 108 48.97 -11.02 4.93
CA ALA A 108 49.73 -9.88 4.42
C ALA A 108 50.05 -10.01 2.92
N ALA A 109 50.35 -11.22 2.45
CA ALA A 109 50.53 -11.49 1.04
C ALA A 109 49.22 -11.27 0.26
N ALA A 110 48.07 -11.70 0.79
CA ALA A 110 46.77 -11.45 0.19
C ALA A 110 46.46 -9.94 0.13
N GLU A 111 46.58 -9.22 1.24
CA GLU A 111 46.34 -7.77 1.33
C GLU A 111 47.23 -6.97 0.36
N SER A 112 48.48 -7.41 0.15
CA SER A 112 49.38 -6.78 -0.83
C SER A 112 48.97 -6.99 -2.30
N LEU A 113 48.23 -8.06 -2.58
CA LEU A 113 47.71 -8.35 -3.93
C LEU A 113 46.38 -7.63 -4.18
N ASP A 114 45.52 -7.57 -3.17
CA ASP A 114 44.25 -6.84 -3.21
C ASP A 114 43.85 -6.38 -1.80
N SER A 115 43.80 -5.06 -1.63
CA SER A 115 43.42 -4.40 -0.38
C SER A 115 41.95 -4.59 -0.01
N SER A 116 41.10 -5.02 -0.95
CA SER A 116 39.67 -5.25 -0.74
C SER A 116 39.31 -6.68 -0.32
N ILE A 117 40.29 -7.60 -0.24
CA ILE A 117 40.06 -9.02 0.07
C ILE A 117 39.28 -9.26 1.37
N TYR A 118 39.47 -8.40 2.36
CA TYR A 118 38.83 -8.52 3.68
C TYR A 118 37.71 -7.50 3.91
N ASP A 119 37.34 -6.71 2.90
CA ASP A 119 36.31 -5.67 3.00
C ASP A 119 34.89 -6.22 2.75
N TYR A 120 34.46 -7.13 3.64
CA TYR A 120 33.17 -7.81 3.55
C TYR A 120 31.97 -6.88 3.78
N ASP A 121 32.14 -5.89 4.65
CA ASP A 121 31.07 -4.94 4.99
C ASP A 121 30.76 -4.04 3.78
N ALA A 122 31.77 -3.59 3.03
CA ALA A 122 31.55 -2.81 1.82
C ALA A 122 30.76 -3.57 0.74
N VAL A 123 31.03 -4.86 0.55
CA VAL A 123 30.25 -5.70 -0.36
C VAL A 123 28.84 -5.88 0.19
N TYR A 124 28.70 -6.20 1.47
CA TYR A 124 27.40 -6.38 2.11
C TYR A 124 26.51 -5.13 2.02
N ASP A 125 27.09 -3.95 2.20
CA ASP A 125 26.39 -2.67 2.06
C ASP A 125 25.93 -2.42 0.63
N SER A 126 26.69 -2.87 -0.39
CA SER A 126 26.25 -2.80 -1.79
C SER A 126 25.11 -3.76 -2.12
N LEU A 127 24.99 -4.87 -1.38
CA LEU A 127 23.89 -5.84 -1.51
C LEU A 127 22.60 -5.37 -0.83
N LYS A 128 22.69 -4.39 0.09
CA LYS A 128 21.50 -3.85 0.75
C LYS A 128 20.66 -3.12 -0.29
N PRO A 129 19.34 -3.39 -0.35
CA PRO A 129 18.47 -2.65 -1.25
C PRO A 129 18.49 -1.17 -0.84
N ILE A 130 19.04 -0.33 -1.71
CA ILE A 130 19.02 1.12 -1.52
C ILE A 130 17.55 1.52 -1.52
N LYS A 131 17.06 2.03 -0.38
CA LYS A 131 15.73 2.62 -0.29
C LYS A 131 15.77 3.94 -1.03
N THR A 132 15.61 3.89 -2.36
CA THR A 132 15.42 5.11 -3.14
C THR A 132 14.11 5.74 -2.68
N VAL A 133 14.18 6.90 -2.03
CA VAL A 133 12.99 7.67 -1.67
C VAL A 133 12.33 8.08 -2.97
N THR A 134 11.29 7.34 -3.36
CA THR A 134 10.56 7.63 -4.59
C THR A 134 9.74 8.90 -4.38
N GLU A 135 9.36 9.59 -5.45
CA GLU A 135 8.49 10.78 -5.33
C GLU A 135 7.15 10.43 -4.64
N ALA A 136 6.71 9.17 -4.75
CA ALA A 136 5.57 8.63 -4.03
C ALA A 136 5.78 8.51 -2.51
N ASP A 137 7.02 8.47 -2.03
CA ASP A 137 7.34 8.52 -0.59
C ASP A 137 7.42 9.97 -0.08
N LYS A 138 7.78 10.91 -0.96
CA LYS A 138 7.83 12.36 -0.67
C LYS A 138 6.41 12.92 -0.53
N GLU A 139 5.52 12.54 -1.44
CA GLU A 139 4.10 12.79 -1.31
C GLU A 139 3.47 11.68 -0.46
N ARG A 140 3.35 11.88 0.86
CA ARG A 140 2.74 10.92 1.82
C ARG A 140 1.25 10.64 1.55
N LYS A 141 0.90 10.19 0.36
CA LYS A 141 -0.44 9.78 -0.04
C LYS A 141 -0.63 8.32 0.39
N PRO A 142 -1.79 7.97 0.95
CA PRO A 142 -2.09 6.58 1.29
C PRO A 142 -2.08 5.70 0.02
N LYS A 143 -1.40 4.55 0.11
CA LYS A 143 -1.11 3.62 -0.99
C LYS A 143 -2.32 3.22 -1.86
N TYR A 144 -3.53 3.24 -1.29
CA TYR A 144 -4.74 2.72 -1.94
C TYR A 144 -5.84 3.77 -2.18
N MET A 145 -5.68 5.02 -1.74
CA MET A 145 -6.78 6.00 -1.86
C MET A 145 -7.07 6.35 -3.32
N THR A 146 -6.04 6.49 -4.14
CA THR A 146 -6.19 6.76 -5.57
C THR A 146 -6.97 5.65 -6.26
N SER A 147 -6.65 4.38 -5.97
CA SER A 147 -7.37 3.23 -6.51
C SER A 147 -8.81 3.16 -6.01
N LEU A 148 -9.08 3.52 -4.75
CA LEU A 148 -10.44 3.55 -4.20
C LEU A 148 -11.28 4.64 -4.85
N LEU A 149 -10.72 5.84 -5.05
CA LEU A 149 -11.38 6.95 -5.73
C LEU A 149 -11.66 6.61 -7.20
N ALA A 150 -10.69 6.00 -7.90
CA ALA A 150 -10.88 5.53 -9.26
C ALA A 150 -11.99 4.46 -9.34
N ALA A 151 -11.98 3.46 -8.46
CA ALA A 151 -13.01 2.43 -8.41
C ALA A 151 -14.40 3.00 -8.09
N ALA A 152 -14.50 3.97 -7.19
CA ALA A 152 -15.74 4.67 -6.90
C ALA A 152 -16.26 5.45 -8.12
N ALA A 153 -15.36 6.09 -8.88
CA ALA A 153 -15.72 6.80 -10.11
C ALA A 153 -16.23 5.84 -11.21
N VAL A 154 -15.60 4.67 -11.37
CA VAL A 154 -16.06 3.61 -12.29
C VAL A 154 -17.47 3.15 -11.91
N ARG A 155 -17.71 2.80 -10.64
CA ARG A 155 -19.05 2.38 -10.18
C ARG A 155 -20.13 3.43 -10.40
N LYS A 156 -19.80 4.72 -10.23
CA LYS A 156 -20.75 5.81 -10.50
C LYS A 156 -21.11 5.85 -11.98
N ARG A 157 -20.14 5.69 -12.87
CA ARG A 157 -20.39 5.60 -14.32
C ARG A 157 -21.26 4.39 -14.66
N ASP A 158 -20.90 3.22 -14.14
CA ASP A 158 -21.66 1.99 -14.37
C ASP A 158 -23.11 2.10 -13.88
N ALA A 159 -23.33 2.75 -12.73
CA ALA A 159 -24.66 3.02 -12.21
C ALA A 159 -25.48 3.90 -13.17
N THR A 160 -24.89 4.98 -13.69
CA THR A 160 -25.59 5.85 -14.66
C THR A 160 -25.92 5.11 -15.96
N ILE A 161 -25.01 4.27 -16.46
CA ILE A 161 -25.24 3.44 -17.66
C ILE A 161 -26.36 2.42 -17.40
N ALA A 162 -26.38 1.80 -16.22
CA ALA A 162 -27.40 0.84 -15.84
C ALA A 162 -28.79 1.49 -15.74
N GLU A 163 -28.89 2.67 -15.14
CA GLU A 163 -30.14 3.44 -15.06
C GLU A 163 -30.63 3.85 -16.46
N GLU A 164 -29.75 4.30 -17.33
CA GLU A 164 -30.11 4.67 -18.71
C GLU A 164 -30.58 3.46 -19.52
N ARG A 165 -29.91 2.32 -19.37
CA ARG A 165 -30.31 1.07 -20.03
C ARG A 165 -31.63 0.55 -19.48
N LYS A 166 -31.88 0.73 -18.18
CA LYS A 166 -33.17 0.41 -17.55
C LYS A 166 -34.28 1.28 -18.13
N LEU A 167 -34.07 2.59 -18.20
CA LEU A 167 -35.03 3.54 -18.75
C LEU A 167 -35.29 3.31 -20.25
N ALA A 168 -34.27 2.93 -21.02
CA ALA A 168 -34.44 2.53 -22.41
C ALA A 168 -35.32 1.28 -22.54
N ARG A 169 -35.08 0.26 -21.70
CA ARG A 169 -35.91 -0.96 -21.65
C ARG A 169 -37.35 -0.68 -21.24
N GLU A 170 -37.57 0.19 -20.26
CA GLU A 170 -38.92 0.63 -19.86
C GLU A 170 -39.63 1.33 -21.02
N ARG A 171 -38.94 2.20 -21.76
CA ARG A 171 -39.51 2.86 -22.96
C ARG A 171 -39.77 1.92 -24.13
N GLU A 172 -38.99 0.87 -24.28
CA GLU A 172 -39.26 -0.17 -25.29
C GLU A 172 -40.49 -0.97 -24.92
N ALA A 173 -40.67 -1.30 -23.63
CA ALA A 173 -41.85 -1.99 -23.12
C ALA A 173 -43.12 -1.12 -23.20
N GLU A 174 -43.04 0.17 -22.86
CA GLU A 174 -44.15 1.14 -23.00
C GLU A 174 -44.31 1.65 -24.45
N GLY A 175 -43.37 1.31 -25.34
CA GLY A 175 -43.28 1.85 -26.69
C GLY A 175 -44.47 1.48 -27.59
N GLU A 176 -45.17 0.39 -27.30
CA GLU A 176 -46.41 0.01 -27.98
C GLU A 176 -47.60 0.87 -27.56
N GLU A 177 -47.64 1.34 -26.31
CA GLU A 177 -48.74 2.17 -25.77
C GLU A 177 -48.59 3.66 -26.09
N PHE A 178 -47.37 4.12 -26.40
CA PHE A 178 -47.04 5.53 -26.62
C PHE A 178 -46.44 5.81 -28.01
N ALA A 179 -46.59 4.88 -28.97
CA ALA A 179 -46.10 5.03 -30.34
C ALA A 179 -46.63 6.28 -31.06
N ASP A 180 -47.89 6.65 -30.80
CA ASP A 180 -48.56 7.79 -31.43
C ASP A 180 -48.23 9.14 -30.77
N LYS A 181 -47.47 9.15 -29.66
CA LYS A 181 -47.12 10.37 -28.92
C LYS A 181 -45.69 10.81 -29.22
N GLU A 182 -45.49 12.12 -29.35
CA GLU A 182 -44.18 12.70 -29.65
C GLU A 182 -43.18 12.47 -28.50
N LYS A 183 -41.95 12.07 -28.84
CA LYS A 183 -40.87 11.81 -27.88
C LYS A 183 -40.06 13.08 -27.63
N PHE A 184 -40.27 13.73 -26.49
CA PHE A 184 -39.48 14.89 -26.10
C PHE A 184 -38.25 14.48 -25.28
N VAL A 185 -37.07 14.72 -25.85
CA VAL A 185 -35.79 14.48 -25.17
C VAL A 185 -35.15 15.82 -24.82
N THR A 186 -34.90 16.05 -23.53
CA THR A 186 -34.26 17.29 -23.05
C THR A 186 -32.81 17.37 -23.55
N GLU A 187 -32.32 18.60 -23.77
CA GLU A 187 -30.93 18.81 -24.20
C GLU A 187 -29.91 18.23 -23.22
N ALA A 188 -30.22 18.27 -21.92
CA ALA A 188 -29.39 17.68 -20.88
C ALA A 188 -29.23 16.16 -21.04
N TYR A 189 -30.33 15.45 -21.35
CA TYR A 189 -30.28 14.01 -21.58
C TYR A 189 -29.52 13.65 -22.86
N LYS A 190 -29.66 14.45 -23.93
CA LYS A 190 -28.86 14.27 -25.16
C LYS A 190 -27.36 14.45 -24.88
N LYS A 191 -26.99 15.44 -24.07
CA LYS A 191 -25.60 15.68 -23.65
C LYS A 191 -25.07 14.55 -22.76
N GLN A 192 -25.87 14.06 -21.82
CA GLN A 192 -25.52 12.93 -20.96
C GLN A 192 -25.30 11.64 -21.78
N GLN A 193 -26.21 11.33 -22.71
CA GLN A 193 -26.08 10.16 -23.60
C GLN A 193 -24.83 10.27 -24.49
N ALA A 194 -24.52 11.46 -25.01
CA ALA A 194 -23.30 11.68 -25.80
C ALA A 194 -22.03 11.51 -24.96
N ALA A 195 -22.00 12.05 -23.74
CA ALA A 195 -20.87 11.92 -22.82
C ALA A 195 -20.63 10.45 -22.44
N ASN A 196 -21.68 9.69 -22.16
CA ASN A 196 -21.58 8.26 -21.85
C ASN A 196 -21.10 7.46 -23.06
N ARG A 197 -21.61 7.75 -24.27
CA ARG A 197 -21.15 7.08 -25.50
C ARG A 197 -19.68 7.33 -25.79
N VAL A 198 -19.18 8.56 -25.54
CA VAL A 198 -17.75 8.87 -25.68
C VAL A 198 -16.93 8.12 -24.63
N ALA A 199 -17.37 8.12 -23.37
CA ALA A 199 -16.67 7.40 -22.29
C ALA A 199 -16.64 5.88 -22.53
N GLU A 200 -17.72 5.28 -23.00
CA GLU A 200 -17.78 3.85 -23.36
C GLU A 200 -16.84 3.51 -24.52
N ALA A 201 -16.75 4.37 -25.54
CA ALA A 201 -15.84 4.15 -26.66
C ALA A 201 -14.37 4.24 -26.22
N GLU A 202 -14.03 5.19 -25.35
CA GLU A 202 -12.68 5.35 -24.80
C GLU A 202 -12.28 4.18 -23.89
N GLU A 203 -13.16 3.76 -22.97
CA GLU A 203 -12.92 2.59 -22.11
C GLU A 203 -12.84 1.30 -22.93
N LYS A 204 -13.66 1.15 -23.98
CA LYS A 204 -13.59 -0.01 -24.87
C LYS A 204 -12.30 -0.04 -25.66
N GLU A 205 -11.82 1.10 -26.18
CA GLU A 205 -10.53 1.15 -26.85
C GLU A 205 -9.39 0.82 -25.88
N ARG A 206 -9.47 1.33 -24.65
CA ARG A 206 -8.51 1.04 -23.59
C ARG A 206 -8.53 -0.45 -23.21
N GLU A 207 -9.70 -1.03 -23.03
CA GLU A 207 -9.87 -2.46 -22.75
C GLU A 207 -9.36 -3.31 -23.93
N GLU A 208 -9.56 -2.89 -25.19
CA GLU A 208 -9.03 -3.61 -26.35
C GLU A 208 -7.50 -3.54 -26.43
N ARG A 209 -6.88 -2.42 -26.03
CA ARG A 209 -5.42 -2.29 -25.91
C ARG A 209 -4.90 -3.15 -24.76
N GLU A 210 -5.48 -3.01 -23.58
CA GLU A 210 -5.12 -3.80 -22.40
C GLU A 210 -5.36 -5.29 -22.64
N ALA A 211 -6.41 -5.69 -23.36
CA ALA A 211 -6.65 -7.08 -23.73
C ALA A 211 -5.63 -7.57 -24.75
N LYS A 212 -5.15 -6.72 -25.69
CA LYS A 212 -4.06 -7.10 -26.60
C LYS A 212 -2.74 -7.30 -25.84
N GLU A 213 -2.46 -6.46 -24.85
CA GLU A 213 -1.29 -6.60 -23.98
C GLU A 213 -1.43 -7.79 -23.02
N ASN A 214 -2.63 -7.99 -22.47
CA ASN A 214 -2.92 -9.02 -21.47
C ASN A 214 -3.22 -10.42 -22.03
N LYS A 215 -3.43 -10.55 -23.34
CA LYS A 215 -3.73 -11.84 -24.01
C LYS A 215 -2.65 -12.91 -23.77
N ASN A 216 -1.44 -12.51 -23.40
CA ASN A 216 -0.31 -13.41 -23.15
C ASN A 216 0.21 -13.39 -21.69
N THR A 217 -0.42 -12.65 -20.77
CA THR A 217 0.06 -12.45 -19.39
C THR A 217 -0.91 -13.05 -18.37
N GLY A 218 -1.04 -14.38 -18.40
CA GLY A 218 -1.65 -15.11 -17.29
C GLY A 218 -0.78 -15.07 -16.03
N PHE A 219 -1.02 -15.98 -15.08
CA PHE A 219 -0.19 -16.14 -13.88
C PHE A 219 1.30 -16.38 -14.19
N THR A 220 1.59 -16.99 -15.34
CA THR A 220 2.94 -17.13 -15.88
C THR A 220 3.59 -15.80 -16.26
N GLY A 221 2.81 -14.81 -16.72
CA GLY A 221 3.26 -13.44 -16.96
C GLY A 221 3.63 -12.73 -15.67
N PHE A 222 2.80 -12.86 -14.63
CA PHE A 222 3.12 -12.34 -13.30
C PHE A 222 4.45 -12.89 -12.75
N TYR A 223 4.67 -14.20 -12.86
CA TYR A 223 5.94 -14.79 -12.41
C TYR A 223 7.12 -14.35 -13.27
N LYS A 224 6.95 -14.21 -14.59
CA LYS A 224 7.99 -13.65 -15.46
C LYS A 224 8.33 -12.23 -15.03
N ASP A 225 7.34 -11.37 -14.82
CA ASP A 225 7.57 -9.99 -14.38
C ASP A 225 8.24 -9.91 -13.01
N LEU A 226 7.89 -10.81 -12.09
CA LEU A 226 8.53 -10.90 -10.78
C LEU A 226 9.99 -11.32 -10.93
N LEU A 227 10.27 -12.38 -11.68
CA LEU A 227 11.62 -12.84 -11.95
C LEU A 227 12.45 -11.79 -12.68
N GLU A 228 11.90 -11.11 -13.69
CA GLU A 228 12.56 -10.02 -14.39
C GLU A 228 12.87 -8.83 -13.46
N LYS A 229 11.97 -8.50 -12.52
CA LYS A 229 12.22 -7.45 -11.52
C LYS A 229 13.33 -7.86 -10.56
N ASP A 230 13.33 -9.12 -10.12
CA ASP A 230 14.37 -9.64 -9.23
C ASP A 230 15.72 -9.76 -9.94
N GLU A 231 15.74 -10.16 -11.22
CA GLU A 231 16.93 -10.15 -12.08
C GLU A 231 17.47 -8.73 -12.30
N LYS A 232 16.60 -7.74 -12.56
CA LYS A 232 17.00 -6.33 -12.68
C LYS A 232 17.63 -5.81 -11.40
N ARG A 233 17.00 -6.07 -10.25
CA ARG A 233 17.55 -5.69 -8.93
C ARG A 233 18.90 -6.36 -8.69
N HIS A 234 19.01 -7.65 -8.99
CA HIS A 234 20.26 -8.38 -8.84
C HIS A 234 21.34 -7.83 -9.78
N ALA A 235 21.00 -7.51 -11.03
CA ALA A 235 21.93 -6.90 -11.98
C ALA A 235 22.41 -5.52 -11.52
N GLU A 236 21.52 -4.70 -10.95
CA GLU A 236 21.88 -3.40 -10.34
C GLU A 236 22.83 -3.58 -9.16
N ILE A 237 22.56 -4.56 -8.28
CA ILE A 237 23.40 -4.88 -7.13
C ILE A 237 24.78 -5.36 -7.57
N VAL A 238 24.86 -6.30 -8.53
CA VAL A 238 26.14 -6.79 -9.06
C VAL A 238 26.92 -5.66 -9.72
N LYS A 239 26.24 -4.80 -10.49
CA LYS A 239 26.88 -3.64 -11.12
C LYS A 239 27.41 -2.66 -10.07
N ALA A 240 26.65 -2.39 -9.01
CA ALA A 240 27.11 -1.52 -7.91
C ALA A 240 28.30 -2.13 -7.17
N ALA A 241 28.30 -3.44 -6.92
CA ALA A 241 29.43 -4.15 -6.32
C ALA A 241 30.67 -4.13 -7.22
N GLU A 242 30.51 -4.32 -8.53
CA GLU A 242 31.61 -4.23 -9.51
C GLU A 242 32.18 -2.82 -9.64
N GLU A 243 31.32 -1.79 -9.66
CA GLU A 243 31.75 -0.39 -9.69
C GLU A 243 32.50 -0.01 -8.41
N ARG A 244 32.05 -0.49 -7.25
CA ARG A 244 32.75 -0.28 -5.97
C ARG A 244 34.07 -1.04 -5.91
N GLY A 245 34.12 -2.29 -6.39
CA GLY A 245 35.36 -3.07 -6.49
C GLY A 245 36.39 -2.43 -7.41
N LYS A 246 35.96 -1.71 -8.45
CA LYS A 246 36.84 -0.91 -9.32
C LYS A 246 37.25 0.44 -8.71
N ALA A 247 36.42 1.01 -7.85
CA ALA A 247 36.69 2.29 -7.16
C ALA A 247 37.67 2.15 -5.98
N GLY A 248 37.94 0.93 -5.51
CA GLY A 248 38.84 0.65 -4.40
C GLY A 248 38.27 1.04 -3.02
N PRO A 249 38.97 0.69 -1.92
CA PRO A 249 38.49 0.83 -0.54
C PRO A 249 38.36 2.29 -0.06
N GLU A 250 38.75 3.29 -0.88
CA GLU A 250 38.68 4.71 -0.51
C GLU A 250 37.32 5.36 -0.81
N ALA A 251 36.43 4.70 -1.53
CA ALA A 251 35.03 5.11 -1.61
C ALA A 251 34.31 4.70 -0.32
N LYS A 252 34.66 5.39 0.78
CA LYS A 252 33.70 5.65 1.85
C LYS A 252 32.52 6.29 1.15
N VAL A 253 31.48 5.49 0.95
CA VAL A 253 30.14 6.03 0.82
C VAL A 253 30.00 6.80 2.12
N ASP A 254 30.08 8.13 2.04
CA ASP A 254 29.38 8.97 2.98
C ASP A 254 27.96 8.42 2.94
N GLU A 255 27.67 7.46 3.83
CA GLU A 255 26.33 7.37 4.36
C GLU A 255 26.06 8.82 4.75
N GLU A 256 25.15 9.45 4.03
CA GLU A 256 24.31 10.45 4.62
C GLU A 256 23.66 9.77 5.85
N GLU A 257 24.42 9.64 6.93
CA GLU A 257 23.94 9.99 8.25
C GLU A 257 23.31 11.36 8.03
N GLY A 258 22.01 11.35 7.74
CA GLY A 258 21.20 12.54 7.74
C GLY A 258 21.54 13.23 9.05
N GLY A 259 22.30 14.32 8.95
CA GLY A 259 23.04 14.88 10.06
C GLY A 259 22.13 15.15 11.24
N GLU A 260 22.03 14.17 12.14
CA GLU A 260 21.68 14.41 13.50
C GLU A 260 22.90 15.15 14.04
N LYS A 261 22.84 16.48 13.94
CA LYS A 261 23.78 17.39 14.60
C LYS A 261 24.15 16.75 15.93
N SER A 262 25.43 16.52 16.17
CA SER A 262 25.86 15.76 17.35
C SER A 262 25.18 16.31 18.61
N GLU A 263 24.87 15.46 19.60
CA GLU A 263 24.11 15.86 20.80
C GLU A 263 24.65 17.18 21.41
N ALA A 264 25.96 17.41 21.33
CA ALA A 264 26.65 18.63 21.74
C ALA A 264 26.34 19.87 20.87
N GLN A 265 26.21 19.73 19.55
CA GLN A 265 25.82 20.83 18.65
C GLN A 265 24.35 21.24 18.86
N ILE A 266 23.45 20.29 19.09
CA ILE A 266 22.04 20.56 19.42
C ILE A 266 21.94 21.29 20.76
N ALA A 267 22.72 20.86 21.76
CA ALA A 267 22.76 21.51 23.07
C ALA A 267 23.22 22.98 22.98
N ARG A 268 24.29 23.25 22.21
CA ARG A 268 24.80 24.61 21.99
C ARG A 268 23.76 25.49 21.31
N GLU A 269 23.14 25.01 20.23
CA GLU A 269 22.12 25.76 19.49
C GLU A 269 20.88 26.09 20.35
N ILE A 270 20.46 25.16 21.22
CA ILE A 270 19.33 25.40 22.14
C ILE A 270 19.74 26.36 23.26
N ASN A 271 20.95 26.25 23.81
CA ASN A 271 21.45 27.17 24.84
C ASN A 271 21.59 28.61 24.32
N GLU A 272 22.02 28.80 23.08
CA GLU A 272 22.07 30.10 22.41
C GLU A 272 20.67 30.68 22.19
N LYS A 273 19.69 29.86 21.80
CA LYS A 273 18.31 30.30 21.50
C LYS A 273 17.42 30.48 22.72
N LYS A 274 17.68 29.75 23.82
CA LYS A 274 16.83 29.72 25.03
C LYS A 274 17.62 29.99 26.32
N SER A 275 18.61 30.88 26.24
CA SER A 275 19.31 31.44 27.40
C SER A 275 19.69 30.38 28.46
N GLY A 276 20.45 29.36 28.08
CA GLY A 276 21.10 28.44 29.02
C GLY A 276 20.21 27.38 29.70
N ALA A 277 19.11 26.94 29.07
CA ALA A 277 18.22 25.93 29.65
C ALA A 277 18.81 24.50 29.75
N ILE A 278 19.94 24.20 29.11
CA ILE A 278 20.56 22.87 29.10
C ILE A 278 21.89 22.91 29.85
N ALA A 279 22.01 22.08 30.89
CA ALA A 279 23.25 21.90 31.65
C ALA A 279 24.23 21.01 30.87
N VAL A 280 25.43 21.53 30.60
CA VAL A 280 26.51 20.84 29.88
C VAL A 280 27.75 20.79 30.78
N ASN A 281 28.40 19.64 30.87
CA ASN A 281 29.66 19.46 31.61
C ASN A 281 30.86 20.09 30.88
N ASP A 282 31.99 20.23 31.58
CA ASP A 282 33.25 20.80 31.03
C ASP A 282 33.78 20.05 29.80
N GLU A 283 33.39 18.78 29.61
CA GLU A 283 33.70 17.95 28.44
C GLU A 283 32.70 18.12 27.27
N GLY A 284 31.74 19.04 27.39
CA GLY A 284 30.75 19.32 26.34
C GLY A 284 29.60 18.30 26.26
N GLN A 285 29.49 17.37 27.22
CA GLN A 285 28.39 16.40 27.30
C GLN A 285 27.20 16.95 28.09
N VAL A 286 25.98 16.70 27.60
CA VAL A 286 24.74 17.14 28.24
C VAL A 286 24.46 16.27 29.46
N VAL A 287 24.31 16.90 30.63
CA VAL A 287 24.14 16.21 31.91
C VAL A 287 22.81 15.46 31.98
N ASP A 288 21.75 16.02 31.38
CA ASP A 288 20.43 15.40 31.33
C ASP A 288 19.87 15.41 29.90
N LYS A 289 19.88 14.24 29.25
CA LYS A 289 19.41 14.07 27.86
C LYS A 289 17.95 14.44 27.66
N ARG A 290 17.15 14.50 28.71
CA ARG A 290 15.74 14.93 28.64
C ARG A 290 15.60 16.41 28.31
N GLN A 291 16.60 17.21 28.63
CA GLN A 291 16.61 18.65 28.34
C GLN A 291 16.81 18.94 26.84
N LEU A 292 17.38 17.98 26.09
CA LEU A 292 17.45 18.02 24.62
C LEU A 292 16.10 17.72 23.96
N LEU A 293 15.18 17.05 24.67
CA LEU A 293 13.84 16.83 24.18
C LEU A 293 13.08 18.16 24.27
N LYS A 294 12.79 18.76 23.12
CA LYS A 294 11.90 19.92 23.01
C LYS A 294 10.60 19.55 23.73
N GLY A 295 10.35 20.17 24.89
CA GLY A 295 9.17 19.96 25.73
C GLY A 295 7.86 20.34 25.03
N GLY A 296 7.47 19.51 24.07
CA GLY A 296 6.30 19.64 23.23
C GLY A 296 5.73 18.25 23.02
N LEU A 297 5.25 17.65 24.11
CA LEU A 297 4.25 16.60 23.98
C LEU A 297 3.08 17.24 23.23
N ASN A 298 2.68 16.67 22.08
CA ASN A 298 1.45 17.04 21.35
C ASN A 298 0.22 16.62 22.19
N ILE A 299 0.11 17.11 23.42
CA ILE A 299 -1.13 17.07 24.18
C ILE A 299 -1.96 18.22 23.64
N ILE A 300 -2.88 17.91 22.73
CA ILE A 300 -4.06 18.75 22.55
C ILE A 300 -4.72 18.78 23.94
N PRO A 301 -4.84 19.94 24.61
CA PRO A 301 -5.55 20.00 25.88
C PRO A 301 -7.01 19.64 25.62
N LYS A 302 -7.37 18.38 25.89
CA LYS A 302 -8.76 17.95 25.94
C LYS A 302 -9.41 18.73 27.07
N SER A 303 -10.36 19.59 26.73
CA SER A 303 -11.19 20.29 27.71
C SER A 303 -11.81 19.27 28.66
N LYS A 304 -11.52 19.40 29.96
CA LYS A 304 -12.15 18.64 31.03
C LYS A 304 -13.66 18.88 30.99
N THR A 305 -14.41 17.95 30.43
CA THR A 305 -15.82 17.75 30.79
C THR A 305 -15.84 16.98 32.11
N ALA A 306 -16.46 17.59 33.12
CA ALA A 306 -16.62 17.02 34.45
C ALA A 306 -17.30 15.64 34.39
N ALA A 307 -16.69 14.64 35.04
CA ALA A 307 -17.32 13.35 35.25
C ALA A 307 -18.48 13.48 36.27
N PRO A 308 -19.64 12.84 36.03
CA PRO A 308 -20.69 12.75 37.05
C PRO A 308 -20.25 11.77 38.18
N PRO A 309 -20.76 11.96 39.41
CA PRO A 309 -20.30 11.23 40.59
C PRO A 309 -20.69 9.75 40.60
N PRO A 310 -19.96 8.88 41.33
CA PRO A 310 -20.28 7.45 41.42
C PRO A 310 -21.59 7.25 42.17
N ARG A 311 -22.56 6.61 41.51
CA ARG A 311 -23.78 6.15 42.16
C ARG A 311 -23.50 4.84 42.90
N ARG A 312 -23.80 4.91 44.19
CA ARG A 312 -23.72 3.86 45.21
C ARG A 312 -24.48 2.60 44.79
N ASP A 313 -23.94 1.48 45.26
CA ASP A 313 -24.60 0.19 45.38
C ASP A 313 -26.03 0.33 45.91
N ARG A 314 -26.97 -0.31 45.21
CA ARG A 314 -28.28 -0.69 45.73
C ARG A 314 -28.58 -2.10 45.29
N ASP A 315 -28.33 -2.99 46.24
CA ASP A 315 -29.13 -4.15 46.65
C ASP A 315 -30.01 -4.84 45.60
N MET A 316 -29.67 -6.12 45.43
CA MET A 316 -30.54 -7.20 45.01
C MET A 316 -31.84 -7.23 45.83
N ALA A 317 -32.97 -6.99 45.16
CA ALA A 317 -34.24 -7.68 45.39
C ALA A 317 -35.23 -7.30 44.28
N ASP A 318 -35.50 -8.22 43.36
CA ASP A 318 -36.85 -8.81 43.22
C ASP A 318 -36.86 -9.81 42.06
N ARG A 319 -37.05 -11.09 42.40
CA ARG A 319 -37.36 -12.15 41.44
C ARG A 319 -38.87 -12.14 41.23
N GLY A 320 -39.32 -11.25 40.34
CA GLY A 320 -40.68 -11.18 39.83
C GLY A 320 -40.86 -11.95 38.52
N ARG A 321 -41.44 -13.14 38.65
CA ARG A 321 -41.87 -14.10 37.63
C ARG A 321 -42.73 -13.51 36.49
N GLY A 322 -42.44 -13.89 35.24
CA GLY A 322 -43.48 -14.06 34.20
C GLY A 322 -43.23 -13.38 32.86
N GLY A 323 -42.88 -14.16 31.83
CA GLY A 323 -42.92 -13.71 30.43
C GLY A 323 -41.93 -14.44 29.52
N PHE A 324 -42.18 -15.72 29.26
CA PHE A 324 -41.55 -16.43 28.13
C PHE A 324 -41.96 -15.73 26.83
N VAL A 325 -41.07 -14.90 26.29
CA VAL A 325 -41.14 -14.38 24.92
C VAL A 325 -39.86 -14.81 24.22
N GLY A 326 -40.04 -15.52 23.10
CA GLY A 326 -39.03 -16.35 22.47
C GLY A 326 -37.66 -15.70 22.24
N ALA A 327 -36.64 -16.54 22.28
CA ALA A 327 -35.21 -16.27 22.17
C ALA A 327 -34.73 -15.63 20.83
N GLY A 328 -35.57 -14.86 20.13
CA GLY A 328 -35.27 -14.17 18.87
C GLY A 328 -35.39 -12.64 18.91
N GLY A 329 -36.25 -12.06 19.77
CA GLY A 329 -36.58 -10.62 19.71
C GLY A 329 -35.62 -9.68 20.45
N GLY A 330 -34.99 -10.11 21.55
CA GLY A 330 -34.13 -9.24 22.37
C GLY A 330 -32.85 -8.77 21.66
N LYS A 331 -32.28 -9.62 20.79
CA LYS A 331 -31.10 -9.27 19.98
C LYS A 331 -31.46 -8.29 18.85
N GLN A 332 -32.64 -8.44 18.24
CA GLN A 332 -33.14 -7.52 17.22
C GLN A 332 -33.45 -6.15 17.84
N ALA A 333 -34.15 -6.11 18.98
CA ALA A 333 -34.43 -4.86 19.70
C ALA A 333 -33.15 -4.13 20.18
N MET A 334 -32.10 -4.86 20.56
CA MET A 334 -30.80 -4.27 20.89
C MET A 334 -30.09 -3.71 19.66
N ARG A 335 -30.14 -4.42 18.52
CA ARG A 335 -29.60 -3.94 17.25
C ARG A 335 -30.33 -2.69 16.76
N GLU A 336 -31.66 -2.68 16.81
CA GLU A 336 -32.48 -1.52 16.40
C GLU A 336 -32.16 -0.27 17.23
N ARG A 337 -31.91 -0.42 18.53
CA ARG A 337 -31.49 0.69 19.39
C ARG A 337 -30.09 1.19 19.04
N GLN A 338 -29.17 0.28 18.70
CA GLN A 338 -27.81 0.64 18.27
C GLN A 338 -27.80 1.28 16.87
N THR A 339 -28.62 0.78 15.92
CA THR A 339 -28.74 1.35 14.58
C THR A 339 -29.40 2.72 14.65
N ARG A 340 -30.44 2.90 15.46
CA ARG A 340 -31.08 4.20 15.66
C ARG A 340 -30.15 5.22 16.32
N MET A 341 -29.25 4.79 17.20
CA MET A 341 -28.20 5.66 17.76
C MET A 341 -27.20 6.09 16.69
N MET A 342 -26.72 5.16 15.85
CA MET A 342 -25.80 5.47 14.75
C MET A 342 -26.46 6.34 13.68
N GLU A 343 -27.72 6.08 13.36
CA GLU A 343 -28.53 6.88 12.44
C GLU A 343 -28.73 8.29 12.98
N ALA A 344 -29.06 8.46 14.26
CA ALA A 344 -29.15 9.77 14.90
C ALA A 344 -27.81 10.54 14.86
N GLN A 345 -26.68 9.85 15.05
CA GLN A 345 -25.35 10.48 14.94
C GLN A 345 -25.02 10.91 13.49
N LEU A 346 -25.41 10.10 12.50
CA LEU A 346 -25.25 10.44 11.09
C LEU A 346 -26.18 11.57 10.67
N GLU A 347 -27.42 11.58 11.15
CA GLU A 347 -28.36 12.67 10.93
C GLU A 347 -27.87 13.97 11.55
N GLU A 348 -27.37 13.94 12.79
CA GLU A 348 -26.82 15.12 13.47
C GLU A 348 -25.59 15.66 12.73
N ALA A 349 -24.68 14.77 12.29
CA ALA A 349 -23.55 15.17 11.46
C ALA A 349 -24.00 15.77 10.12
N SER A 350 -25.03 15.20 9.49
CA SER A 350 -25.58 15.72 8.22
C SER A 350 -26.28 17.07 8.39
N LYS A 351 -26.97 17.29 9.53
CA LYS A 351 -27.62 18.55 9.88
C LYS A 351 -26.58 19.62 10.16
N ARG A 352 -25.54 19.29 10.94
CA ARG A 352 -24.42 20.20 11.21
C ARG A 352 -23.69 20.60 9.94
N ALA A 353 -23.45 19.66 9.03
CA ALA A 353 -22.84 19.97 7.74
C ALA A 353 -23.72 20.90 6.87
N ARG A 354 -25.05 20.71 6.88
CA ARG A 354 -25.97 21.61 6.17
C ARG A 354 -26.01 23.01 6.79
N GLU A 355 -26.03 23.09 8.11
CA GLU A 355 -25.99 24.37 8.84
C GLU A 355 -24.67 25.11 8.59
N GLU A 356 -23.54 24.40 8.57
CA GLU A 356 -22.23 24.96 8.23
C GLU A 356 -22.20 25.48 6.77
N GLU A 357 -22.73 24.72 5.81
CA GLU A 357 -22.85 25.17 4.42
C GLU A 357 -23.77 26.39 4.27
N GLU A 358 -24.89 26.44 5.00
CA GLU A 358 -25.81 27.59 5.00
C GLU A 358 -25.14 28.82 5.61
N GLU A 359 -24.42 28.67 6.73
CA GLU A 359 -23.63 29.76 7.31
C GLU A 359 -22.53 30.26 6.38
N GLU A 360 -21.84 29.36 5.67
CA GLU A 360 -20.82 29.73 4.69
C GLU A 360 -21.45 30.50 3.53
N ARG A 361 -22.61 30.07 3.03
CA ARG A 361 -23.37 30.80 2.01
C ARG A 361 -23.78 32.17 2.51
N GLU A 362 -24.31 32.28 3.74
CA GLU A 362 -24.63 33.59 4.32
C GLU A 362 -23.40 34.50 4.46
N LYS A 363 -22.23 33.94 4.85
CA LYS A 363 -20.97 34.69 4.94
C LYS A 363 -20.53 35.18 3.57
N VAL A 364 -20.61 34.34 2.54
CA VAL A 364 -20.31 34.71 1.15
C VAL A 364 -21.29 35.76 0.64
N GLU A 365 -22.58 35.64 0.94
CA GLU A 365 -23.58 36.64 0.57
C GLU A 365 -23.35 37.98 1.27
N ARG A 366 -23.04 37.98 2.57
CA ARG A 366 -22.69 39.22 3.31
C ARG A 366 -21.39 39.84 2.78
N ALA A 367 -20.42 39.01 2.40
CA ALA A 367 -19.19 39.47 1.74
C ALA A 367 -19.48 40.05 0.34
N ALA A 368 -20.40 39.46 -0.42
CA ALA A 368 -20.81 39.96 -1.72
C ALA A 368 -21.61 41.27 -1.60
N LYS A 369 -22.53 41.34 -0.64
CA LYS A 369 -23.33 42.54 -0.34
C LYS A 369 -22.50 43.70 0.22
N SER A 370 -21.38 43.44 0.90
CA SER A 370 -20.49 44.49 1.42
C SER A 370 -19.41 44.96 0.42
N ARG A 371 -19.17 44.20 -0.66
CA ARG A 371 -18.27 44.63 -1.74
C ARG A 371 -19.00 45.58 -2.68
N LYS A 372 -18.45 46.78 -2.84
CA LYS A 372 -18.95 47.78 -3.80
C LYS A 372 -18.88 47.20 -5.20
N THR A 373 -19.99 47.29 -5.93
CA THR A 373 -20.06 46.81 -7.31
C THR A 373 -19.23 47.70 -8.22
N GLU A 374 -18.74 47.16 -9.34
CA GLU A 374 -17.96 47.92 -10.32
C GLU A 374 -18.72 49.16 -10.85
N GLY A 375 -20.06 49.07 -10.95
CA GLY A 375 -20.91 50.19 -11.32
C GLY A 375 -20.90 51.33 -10.31
N GLU A 376 -20.90 51.04 -9.00
CA GLU A 376 -20.77 52.06 -7.96
C GLU A 376 -19.40 52.74 -7.99
N ILE A 377 -18.35 51.98 -8.29
CA ILE A 377 -16.99 52.50 -8.43
C ILE A 377 -16.90 53.42 -9.65
N MET A 378 -17.47 53.02 -10.80
CA MET A 378 -17.52 53.84 -12.01
C MET A 378 -18.36 55.11 -11.81
N GLY A 379 -19.54 55.01 -11.19
CA GLY A 379 -20.36 56.17 -10.88
C GLY A 379 -19.74 57.11 -9.83
N ALA A 380 -18.93 56.60 -8.90
CA ALA A 380 -18.12 57.44 -8.00
C ALA A 380 -17.01 58.17 -8.75
N LYS A 381 -16.37 57.49 -9.71
CA LYS A 381 -15.31 58.06 -10.57
C LYS A 381 -15.86 59.14 -11.50
N GLU A 382 -17.04 58.93 -12.10
CA GLU A 382 -17.73 59.92 -12.94
C GLU A 382 -18.11 61.16 -12.14
N ARG A 383 -18.70 61.00 -10.94
CA ARG A 383 -19.02 62.13 -10.05
C ARG A 383 -17.77 62.90 -9.61
N TYR A 384 -16.66 62.20 -9.37
CA TYR A 384 -15.38 62.84 -9.06
C TYR A 384 -14.84 63.64 -10.26
N LEU A 385 -14.92 63.10 -11.47
CA LEU A 385 -14.50 63.80 -12.68
C LEU A 385 -15.37 65.03 -12.99
N LEU A 386 -16.68 64.95 -12.79
CA LEU A 386 -17.58 66.10 -12.93
C LEU A 386 -17.24 67.20 -11.93
N ARG A 387 -17.09 66.86 -10.65
CA ARG A 387 -16.67 67.83 -9.62
C ARG A 387 -15.33 68.48 -9.95
N LYS A 388 -14.39 67.72 -10.51
CA LYS A 388 -13.08 68.25 -10.92
C LYS A 388 -13.20 69.21 -12.10
N LYS A 389 -14.01 68.88 -13.11
CA LYS A 389 -14.27 69.76 -14.25
C LYS A 389 -14.94 71.06 -13.82
N GLU A 390 -15.98 70.98 -12.98
CA GLU A 390 -16.66 72.16 -12.43
C GLU A 390 -15.71 73.03 -11.60
N ALA A 391 -14.81 72.44 -10.82
CA ALA A 391 -13.79 73.18 -10.08
C ALA A 391 -12.76 73.86 -10.99
N GLU A 392 -12.38 73.23 -12.11
CA GLU A 392 -11.50 73.85 -13.11
C GLU A 392 -12.20 74.96 -13.88
N GLU A 393 -13.47 74.79 -14.24
CA GLU A 393 -14.27 75.85 -14.86
C GLU A 393 -14.54 77.01 -13.90
N GLY A 394 -14.79 76.74 -12.62
CA GLY A 394 -14.87 77.76 -11.58
C GLY A 394 -13.58 78.57 -11.47
N LYS A 395 -12.42 77.90 -11.44
CA LYS A 395 -11.11 78.54 -11.46
C LYS A 395 -10.85 79.35 -12.73
N ARG A 396 -11.30 78.87 -13.90
CA ARG A 396 -11.21 79.61 -15.16
C ARG A 396 -12.07 80.87 -15.14
N LYS A 397 -13.31 80.77 -14.65
CA LYS A 397 -14.22 81.92 -14.50
C LYS A 397 -13.71 82.93 -13.47
N GLU A 398 -13.10 82.48 -12.37
CA GLU A 398 -12.43 83.36 -11.41
C GLU A 398 -11.17 84.03 -11.98
N ALA A 399 -10.48 83.39 -12.92
CA ALA A 399 -9.32 83.96 -13.62
C ALA A 399 -9.71 84.96 -14.73
N GLU A 400 -10.89 84.81 -15.35
CA GLU A 400 -11.43 85.76 -16.34
C GLU A 400 -12.17 86.95 -15.71
N GLY A 401 -12.51 86.88 -14.43
CA GLY A 401 -13.21 87.93 -13.67
C GLY A 401 -12.30 88.90 -12.90
N LYS A 402 -10.98 88.84 -13.11
CA LYS A 402 -9.97 89.80 -12.64
C LYS A 402 -9.28 90.44 -13.83
#